data_AF-A0A627XA26-F1
#
_entry.id   AF-A0A627XA26-F1
#
_cell.length_a   1.000
_cell.length_b   1.000
_cell.length_c   1.000
_cell.angle_alpha   90.00
_cell.angle_beta   90.00
_cell.angle_gamma   90.00
#
_symmetry.space_group_name_H-M   'P 1'
#
loop_
_entity.id
_entity.type
_entity.pdbx_description
1 polymer ?
#
loop_
_entity_poly.entity_id
_entity_poly.type
_entity_poly.pdbx_seq_one_letter_code
_entity_poly.pdbx_strand_id
1 'polypeptide(L)' 'SRLAEPAAAIARVERHFADEAQAVDRTDGISMSFADWRFNLRSSNTEPVVRLNVESRGDIPLMEARTRTLLALLNQ' A
#
# COMPACT_ATOMS: atom_id res chain seq x y z
N SER A 1 -7.96 6.24 9.65
CA SER A 1 -7.24 7.49 9.89
C SER A 1 -7.45 8.40 8.69
N ARG A 2 -7.77 9.69 8.88
CA ARG A 2 -7.82 10.66 7.76
C ARG A 2 -6.38 11.11 7.49
N LEU A 3 -5.94 11.05 6.24
CA LEU A 3 -4.61 11.50 5.85
C LEU A 3 -4.73 12.92 5.30
N ALA A 4 -3.93 13.85 5.85
CA ALA A 4 -3.90 15.24 5.37
C ALA A 4 -3.34 15.33 3.94
N GLU A 5 -2.36 14.47 3.62
CA GLU A 5 -1.70 14.42 2.31
C GLU A 5 -1.66 12.99 1.73
N PRO A 6 -2.80 12.48 1.21
CA PRO A 6 -2.89 11.11 0.68
C PRO A 6 -1.86 10.79 -0.41
N ALA A 7 -1.61 11.72 -1.32
CA ALA A 7 -0.68 11.52 -2.42
C ALA A 7 0.77 11.38 -1.92
N ALA A 8 1.18 12.22 -0.96
CA ALA A 8 2.52 12.15 -0.37
C ALA A 8 2.71 10.84 0.42
N ALA A 9 1.67 10.42 1.16
CA ALA A 9 1.69 9.14 1.88
C ALA A 9 1.82 7.94 0.95
N ILE A 10 1.07 7.92 -0.16
CA ILE A 10 1.17 6.88 -1.18
C ILE A 10 2.56 6.87 -1.83
N ALA A 11 3.10 8.03 -2.22
CA ALA A 11 4.43 8.15 -2.81
C ALA A 11 5.56 7.72 -1.86
N ARG A 12 5.36 7.87 -0.54
CA ARG A 12 6.29 7.37 0.48
C ARG A 12 6.26 5.84 0.55
N VAL A 13 5.07 5.23 0.52
CA VAL A 13 4.94 3.77 0.45
C VAL A 13 5.58 3.22 -0.82
N GLU A 14 5.28 3.82 -1.97
CA GLU A 14 5.86 3.42 -3.26
C GLU A 14 7.38 3.41 -3.22
N ARG A 15 8.00 4.51 -2.79
CA ARG A 15 9.47 4.60 -2.70
C ARG A 15 10.07 3.59 -1.73
N HIS A 16 9.38 3.31 -0.62
CA HIS A 16 9.88 2.35 0.37
C HIS A 16 10.00 0.94 -0.21
N PHE A 17 9.09 0.54 -1.10
CA PHE A 17 9.05 -0.81 -1.66
C PHE A 17 9.53 -0.91 -3.11
N ALA A 18 9.98 0.19 -3.73
CA ALA A 18 10.29 0.26 -5.16
C ALA A 18 11.34 -0.78 -5.59
N ASP A 19 12.36 -0.99 -4.76
CA ASP A 19 13.48 -1.90 -5.07
C ASP A 19 13.11 -3.38 -4.87
N GLU A 20 12.10 -3.67 -4.05
CA GLU A 20 11.64 -5.04 -3.78
C GLU A 20 10.52 -5.50 -4.73
N ALA A 21 9.82 -4.57 -5.37
CA ALA A 21 8.65 -4.87 -6.18
C ALA A 21 9.00 -5.58 -7.49
N GLN A 22 8.29 -6.67 -7.76
CA GLN A 22 8.39 -7.40 -9.03
C GLN A 22 7.57 -6.71 -10.14
N ALA A 23 6.51 -6.01 -9.77
CA ALA A 23 5.69 -5.23 -10.69
C ALA A 23 5.03 -4.05 -9.97
N VAL A 24 4.89 -2.94 -10.70
CA VAL A 24 4.20 -1.72 -10.23
C VAL A 24 3.19 -1.29 -11.30
N ASP A 25 1.94 -1.15 -10.91
CA ASP A 25 0.86 -0.58 -11.71
C ASP A 25 0.35 0.70 -11.02
N ARG A 26 0.15 1.76 -11.81
CA ARG A 26 -0.32 3.07 -11.33
C ARG A 26 -1.72 3.43 -11.84
N THR A 27 -2.46 2.45 -12.35
CA THR A 27 -3.84 2.61 -12.79
C THR A 27 -4.78 2.60 -11.59
N ASP A 28 -5.54 3.68 -11.40
CA ASP A 28 -6.48 3.86 -10.27
C ASP A 28 -5.87 3.63 -8.88
N GLY A 29 -4.78 4.36 -8.60
CA GLY A 29 -3.99 4.23 -7.38
C GLY A 29 -2.62 3.61 -7.67
N ILE A 30 -2.08 2.86 -6.72
CA ILE A 30 -0.85 2.08 -6.91
C ILE A 30 -1.07 0.64 -6.47
N SER A 31 -0.69 -0.29 -7.32
CA SER A 31 -0.62 -1.71 -7.00
C SER A 31 0.83 -2.18 -7.15
N MET A 32 1.36 -2.84 -6.12
CA MET A 32 2.70 -3.43 -6.14
C MET A 32 2.63 -4.90 -5.80
N SER A 33 3.30 -5.72 -6.61
CA SER A 33 3.33 -7.17 -6.46
C SER A 33 4.75 -7.64 -6.12
N PHE A 34 4.82 -8.61 -5.21
CA PHE A 34 6.03 -9.27 -4.75
C PHE A 34 5.84 -10.78 -4.88
N ALA A 35 6.86 -11.58 -4.55
CA ALA A 35 6.82 -13.02 -4.72
C ALA A 35 5.62 -13.68 -4.02
N ASP A 36 5.41 -13.34 -2.75
CA ASP A 36 4.45 -14.02 -1.87
C ASP A 36 3.27 -13.15 -1.43
N TRP A 37 3.29 -11.87 -1.80
CA TRP A 37 2.28 -10.91 -1.38
C TRP A 37 2.14 -9.75 -2.37
N ARG A 38 1.05 -9.02 -2.26
CA ARG A 38 0.77 -7.80 -3.03
C ARG A 38 -0.05 -6.84 -2.22
N PHE A 39 -0.06 -5.58 -2.63
CA PHE A 39 -1.00 -4.61 -2.08
C PHE A 39 -1.52 -3.64 -3.14
N ASN A 40 -2.63 -2.98 -2.82
CA ASN A 40 -3.16 -1.84 -3.56
C ASN A 40 -3.46 -0.69 -2.59
N LEU A 41 -3.07 0.53 -2.98
CA LEU A 41 -3.43 1.78 -2.34
C LEU A 41 -4.18 2.66 -3.33
N ARG A 42 -5.35 3.16 -2.94
CA ARG A 42 -6.12 4.13 -3.74
C ARG A 42 -6.71 5.21 -2.86
N SER A 43 -6.64 6.46 -3.30
CA SER A 43 -7.38 7.56 -2.67
C SER A 43 -8.87 7.38 -2.94
N SER A 44 -9.72 7.71 -1.98
CA SER A 44 -11.15 7.77 -2.22
C SER A 44 -11.50 9.05 -2.97
N ASN A 45 -12.34 8.94 -4.01
CA ASN A 45 -12.80 10.11 -4.79
C ASN A 45 -13.79 10.99 -4.01
N THR A 46 -14.47 10.43 -3.01
CA THR A 46 -15.58 11.10 -2.29
C THR A 46 -15.28 11.35 -0.82
N GLU A 47 -14.17 10.82 -0.29
CA GLU A 47 -13.86 10.88 1.14
C GLU A 47 -12.34 11.12 1.33
N PRO A 48 -11.91 11.83 2.40
CA PRO A 48 -10.50 12.10 2.66
C PRO A 48 -9.79 10.88 3.30
N VAL A 49 -9.83 9.74 2.61
CA VAL A 49 -9.28 8.46 3.08
C VAL A 49 -8.51 7.75 1.96
N VAL A 50 -7.52 6.95 2.36
CA VAL A 50 -6.83 6.01 1.47
C VAL A 50 -7.33 4.60 1.79
N ARG A 51 -7.72 3.86 0.75
CA ARG A 51 -8.08 2.45 0.85
C ARG A 51 -6.83 1.61 0.65
N LEU A 52 -6.61 0.69 1.57
CA LEU A 52 -5.52 -0.27 1.53
C LEU A 52 -6.11 -1.68 1.40
N ASN A 53 -5.61 -2.44 0.42
CA ASN A 53 -5.84 -3.88 0.31
C ASN A 53 -4.48 -4.59 0.35
N VAL A 54 -4.36 -5.65 1.15
CA VAL A 54 -3.13 -6.46 1.26
C VAL A 54 -3.53 -7.92 1.13
N GLU A 55 -2.82 -8.65 0.28
CA GLU A 55 -3.06 -10.08 0.04
C GLU A 55 -1.73 -10.84 0.08
N SER A 56 -1.78 -12.08 0.56
CA SER A 56 -0.66 -13.02 0.51
C SER A 56 -1.13 -14.36 -0.07
N ARG A 57 -0.19 -15.24 -0.39
CA ARG A 57 -0.46 -16.63 -0.83
C ARG A 57 -0.84 -17.55 0.34
N GLY A 58 -1.80 -17.14 1.17
CA GLY A 58 -2.25 -17.89 2.35
C GLY A 58 -1.36 -17.73 3.59
N ASP A 59 -0.29 -16.93 3.52
CA ASP A 59 0.57 -16.61 4.65
C ASP A 59 -0.03 -15.43 5.44
N ILE A 60 -0.83 -15.76 6.45
CA ILE A 60 -1.49 -14.77 7.33
C ILE A 60 -0.47 -13.94 8.10
N PRO A 61 0.55 -14.52 8.78
CA PRO A 61 1.58 -13.74 9.46
C PRO A 61 2.28 -12.71 8.57
N LEU A 62 2.61 -13.08 7.33
CA LEU A 62 3.20 -12.16 6.35
C LEU A 62 2.24 -11.01 6.00
N MET A 63 0.99 -11.33 5.68
CA MET A 63 -0.02 -10.32 5.33
C MET A 63 -0.20 -9.32 6.47
N GLU A 64 -0.30 -9.79 7.71
CA GLU A 64 -0.45 -8.92 8.87
C GLU A 64 0.79 -8.07 9.13
N ALA A 65 1.99 -8.65 9.00
CA ALA A 65 3.25 -7.93 9.15
C ALA A 65 3.37 -6.79 8.12
N ARG A 66 3.11 -7.09 6.84
CA ARG A 66 3.16 -6.09 5.78
C ARG A 66 2.06 -5.04 5.92
N THR A 67 0.86 -5.42 6.38
CA THR A 67 -0.20 -4.47 6.72
C THR A 67 0.24 -3.48 7.79
N ARG A 68 0.90 -3.95 8.86
CA ARG A 68 1.44 -3.06 9.90
C ARG A 68 2.48 -2.09 9.35
N THR A 69 3.42 -2.58 8.53
CA THR A 69 4.42 -1.73 7.87
C THR A 69 3.78 -0.66 6.98
N LEU A 70 2.82 -1.05 6.14
CA LEU A 70 2.09 -0.15 5.25
C LEU A 70 1.33 0.92 6.04
N LEU A 71 0.63 0.53 7.10
CA LEU A 71 -0.09 1.48 7.96
C LEU A 71 0.86 2.45 8.68
N ALA A 72 2.01 1.97 9.16
CA ALA A 72 3.02 2.83 9.77
C ALA A 72 3.55 3.85 8.76
N LEU A 73 3.87 3.40 7.54
CA LEU A 73 4.29 4.30 6.46
C LEU A 73 3.19 5.28 6.08
N LEU A 74 1.92 4.89 6.00
CA LEU A 74 0.84 5.81 5.63
C LEU A 74 0.60 6.91 6.68
N ASN A 75 0.83 6.63 7.97
CA ASN A 75 0.54 7.57 9.06
C ASN A 75 1.74 8.44 9.50
N GLN A 76 2.89 8.35 8.83
CA GLN A 76 3.99 9.32 8.98
C GLN A 76 3.65 10.67 8.36
#